data_AF-A0A382C683-F1
#
_entry.id   AF-A0A382C683-F1
#
_cell.length_a   1.000
_cell.length_b   1.000
_cell.length_c   1.000
_cell.angle_alpha   90.00
_cell.angle_beta   90.00
_cell.angle_gamma   90.00
#
_symmetry.space_group_name_H-M   'P 1'
#
loop_
_entity.id
_entity.type
_entity.pdbx_description
1 polymer ?
#
loop_
_entity_poly.entity_id
_entity_poly.type
_entity_poly.pdbx_seq_one_letter_code
_entity_poly.pdbx_strand_id
1 'polypeptide(L)' 'EEPQIYLDGARIDAGGQDRAMLTLEQIPATSVTRIRVLRGPASTSRYPSAAAGVILVETMGSGR' A
#
# COMPACT_ATOMS: atom_id res chain seq x y z
N GLU A 1 4.21 -11.71 10.13
CA GLU A 1 3.28 -10.63 9.76
C GLU A 1 3.74 -10.00 8.47
N GLU A 2 2.79 -9.60 7.63
CA GLU A 2 3.04 -9.01 6.31
C GLU A 2 2.78 -7.50 6.35
N PRO A 3 3.45 -6.70 5.50
CA PRO A 3 3.21 -5.26 5.47
C PRO A 3 1.80 -4.95 4.97
N GLN A 4 1.19 -3.91 5.53
CA GLN A 4 -0.07 -3.40 5.02
C GLN A 4 0.15 -2.69 3.68
N ILE A 5 -0.79 -2.83 2.75
CA ILE A 5 -0.65 -2.26 1.40
C ILE A 5 -1.79 -1.28 1.17
N TYR A 6 -1.42 -0.05 0.83
CA TYR A 6 -2.34 1.03 0.53
C TYR A 6 -2.15 1.44 -0.92
N LEU A 7 -3.24 1.46 -1.68
CA LEU A 7 -3.33 2.00 -3.01
C LEU A 7 -4.17 3.27 -2.96
N ASP A 8 -3.57 4.41 -3.29
CA ASP A 8 -4.24 5.71 -3.29
C ASP A 8 -4.94 6.03 -1.95
N GLY A 9 -4.31 5.63 -0.85
CA GLY A 9 -4.83 5.78 0.50
C GLY A 9 -5.84 4.73 0.95
N ALA A 10 -6.32 3.85 0.06
CA ALA A 10 -7.20 2.74 0.40
C ALA A 10 -6.40 1.48 0.75
N ARG A 11 -6.68 0.86 1.89
CA ARG A 11 -6.06 -0.41 2.29
C ARG A 11 -6.59 -1.56 1.43
N ILE A 12 -5.73 -2.26 0.71
CA ILE A 12 -6.11 -3.32 -0.23
C ILE A 12 -5.76 -4.74 0.23
N ASP A 13 -4.98 -4.90 1.30
CA ASP A 13 -4.59 -6.20 1.88
C ASP A 13 -5.58 -6.73 2.93
N ALA A 14 -6.69 -6.04 3.19
CA ALA A 14 -7.66 -6.46 4.22
C ALA A 14 -8.28 -7.85 3.96
N GLY A 15 -8.31 -8.29 2.70
CA GLY A 15 -8.75 -9.64 2.30
C GLY A 15 -7.61 -10.65 2.11
N GLY A 16 -6.40 -10.35 2.60
CA GLY A 16 -5.18 -11.14 2.39
C GLY A 16 -4.29 -10.57 1.28
N GLN A 17 -2.99 -10.90 1.31
CA GLN A 17 -2.02 -10.36 0.36
C GLN A 17 -2.23 -10.84 -1.08
N ASP A 18 -2.72 -12.05 -1.30
CA ASP A 18 -3.03 -12.53 -2.66
C ASP A 18 -4.03 -11.62 -3.37
N ARG A 19 -5.04 -11.13 -2.64
CA ARG A 19 -6.03 -10.19 -3.18
C ARG A 19 -5.42 -8.81 -3.47
N ALA A 20 -4.49 -8.36 -2.63
CA ALA A 20 -3.75 -7.14 -2.89
C ALA A 20 -2.87 -7.28 -4.14
N MET A 21 -2.20 -8.42 -4.35
CA MET A 21 -1.39 -8.67 -5.54
C MET A 21 -2.24 -8.66 -6.80
N LEU A 22 -3.38 -9.37 -6.82
CA LEU A 22 -4.32 -9.34 -7.94
C LEU A 22 -4.83 -7.93 -8.27
N THR A 23 -4.96 -7.07 -7.25
CA THR A 23 -5.34 -5.66 -7.44
C THR A 23 -4.19 -4.87 -8.06
N LEU A 24 -2.97 -5.05 -7.56
CA LEU A 24 -1.78 -4.37 -8.08
C LEU A 24 -1.42 -4.79 -9.50
N GLU A 25 -1.63 -6.06 -9.87
CA GLU A 25 -1.39 -6.58 -11.22
C GLU A 25 -2.29 -5.94 -12.28
N GLN A 26 -3.45 -5.42 -11.89
CA GLN A 26 -4.37 -4.71 -12.79
C GLN A 26 -3.95 -3.27 -13.06
N ILE A 27 -2.98 -2.75 -12.31
CA ILE A 27 -2.52 -1.36 -12.43
C ILE A 27 -1.37 -1.31 -13.44
N PRO A 28 -1.50 -0.55 -14.53
CA PRO A 28 -0.37 -0.33 -15.42
C PRO A 28 0.77 0.33 -14.65
N ALA A 29 1.98 -0.22 -14.75
CA ALA A 29 3.15 0.34 -14.06
C ALA A 29 3.41 1.82 -14.43
N THR A 30 3.09 2.19 -15.67
CA THR A 30 3.17 3.59 -16.15
C THR A 30 2.24 4.54 -15.42
N SER A 31 1.19 4.04 -14.76
CA SER A 31 0.24 4.85 -13.99
C SER A 31 0.70 5.10 -12.56
N VAL A 32 1.73 4.41 -12.06
CA VAL A 32 2.24 4.60 -10.68
C VAL A 32 3.10 5.85 -10.61
N THR A 33 2.74 6.79 -9.74
CA THR A 33 3.48 8.05 -9.54
C THR A 33 4.50 7.96 -8.42
N ARG A 34 4.22 7.16 -7.39
CA ARG A 34 5.09 7.00 -6.23
C ARG A 34 4.85 5.69 -5.52
N ILE A 35 5.94 5.09 -5.06
CA ILE A 35 5.92 3.99 -4.09
C ILE A 35 6.71 4.43 -2.85
N ARG A 36 6.12 4.31 -1.66
CA ARG A 36 6.81 4.54 -0.37
C ARG A 36 6.71 3.31 0.49
N VAL A 37 7.84 2.95 1.11
CA VAL A 37 7.91 1.84 2.06
C VAL A 37 8.27 2.40 3.44
N LEU A 38 7.35 2.29 4.39
CA LEU A 38 7.58 2.63 5.79
C LEU A 38 7.95 1.36 6.55
N ARG A 39 9.09 1.39 7.25
CA ARG A 39 9.58 0.25 8.03
C ARG A 39 9.77 0.66 9.49
N GLY A 40 9.66 -0.31 10.39
CA GLY A 40 9.94 -0.10 11.81
C GLY A 40 9.05 0.98 12.44
N PRO A 41 9.54 1.76 13.41
CA PRO A 41 8.72 2.74 14.15
C PRO A 41 8.04 3.82 13.29
N ALA A 42 8.55 4.06 12.07
CA ALA A 42 7.97 5.02 11.16
C ALA A 42 6.63 4.56 10.55
N SER A 43 6.36 3.24 10.48
CA SER A 43 5.06 2.74 10.01
C SER A 43 3.98 2.92 11.07
N THR A 44 4.30 2.60 12.33
CA THR A 44 3.33 2.57 13.43
C THR A 44 2.89 3.95 13.91
N SER A 45 3.66 5.01 13.64
CA SER A 45 3.28 6.38 13.98
C SER A 45 2.04 6.89 13.23
N ARG A 46 1.87 6.46 11.97
CA ARG A 46 0.73 6.82 11.11
C ARG A 46 -0.26 5.68 10.90
N TYR A 47 0.21 4.43 11.04
CA TYR A 47 -0.58 3.21 10.86
C TYR A 47 -0.40 2.31 12.09
N PRO A 48 -1.18 2.52 13.18
CA PRO A 48 -0.92 1.90 14.48
C PRO A 48 -0.86 0.37 14.47
N SER A 49 -1.57 -0.27 13.54
CA SER A 49 -1.62 -1.74 13.40
C SER A 49 -0.58 -2.31 12.41
N ALA A 50 0.31 -1.49 11.86
CA ALA A 50 1.24 -1.89 10.81
C ALA A 50 2.66 -2.15 11.35
N ALA A 51 2.78 -3.05 12.34
CA ALA A 51 4.06 -3.41 12.95
C ALA A 51 5.05 -4.01 11.95
N ALA A 52 4.55 -4.77 10.96
CA ALA A 52 5.34 -5.35 9.88
C ALA A 52 5.72 -4.36 8.75
N GLY A 53 5.28 -3.09 8.84
CA GLY A 53 5.54 -2.06 7.84
C GLY A 53 4.35 -1.74 6.95
N VAL A 54 4.52 -0.73 6.10
CA VAL A 54 3.49 -0.23 5.17
C VAL A 54 4.09 0.02 3.80
N ILE A 55 3.39 -0.42 2.75
CA ILE A 55 3.65 -0.08 1.36
C ILE A 55 2.54 0.86 0.89
N LEU A 56 2.91 2.04 0.43
CA LEU A 56 2.02 3.05 -0.14
C LEU A 56 2.29 3.13 -1.63
N VAL A 57 1.25 2.95 -2.44
CA VAL A 57 1.28 3.08 -3.89
C VAL A 57 0.34 4.22 -4.26
N GLU A 58 0.86 5.22 -4.97
CA GLU A 58 0.10 6.36 -5.50
C GLU A 58 0.04 6.25 -7.04
N THR A 59 -1.12 6.52 -7.64
CA THR A 59 -1.34 6.45 -9.09
C THR A 59 -1.76 7.80 -9.69
N MET A 60 -1.52 7.97 -11.00
CA MET A 60 -1.99 9.10 -11.79
C MET A 60 -3.51 8.97 -11.96
N GLY A 61 -4.28 9.57 -11.07
CA GLY A 61 -5.74 9.63 -11.23
C GLY A 61 -6.55 9.59 -9.94
N SER A 62 -5.92 9.28 -8.80
CA SER A 62 -6.61 9.27 -7.50
C SER A 62 -6.11 10.41 -6.59
N GLY A 63 -5.81 11.56 -7.18
CA GLY A 63 -5.68 12.81 -6.46
C GLY A 63 -7.07 13.35 -6.13
N ARG A 64 -7.62 12.95 -4.98
CA ARG A 64 -8.65 13.75 -4.30
C ARG A 64 -7.96 14.78 -3.42
#